data_AF-A0A7K3ZW08-F1
#
_entry.id   AF-A0A7K3ZW08-F1
#
_cell.length_a   1.000
_cell.length_b   1.000
_cell.length_c   1.000
_cell.angle_alpha   90.00
_cell.angle_beta   90.00
_cell.angle_gamma   90.00
#
_symmetry.space_group_name_H-M   'P 1'
#
loop_
_entity.id
_entity.type
_entity.pdbx_description
1 polymer ?
#
loop_
_entity_poly.entity_id
_entity_poly.type
_entity_poly.pdbx_seq_one_letter_code
_entity_poly.pdbx_strand_id
1 'polypeptide(L)'
;DNGGDICILNDHPIVVGIYAGSSPVRDLAFEIQPRKVPLGICTSSGTVGPSLSFGWADAAVVVSQDVMLSDAAATALGNAVSRAGPLKECFAAIDRPGIDGALVVRGGETAMWKDLPPLCRARVDADRITRE
;
A
#
# COMPACT_ATOMS: atom_id res chain seq x y z
N ASP A 1 3.61 -10.52 8.68
CA ASP A 1 2.38 -9.75 8.48
C ASP A 1 1.91 -9.30 9.84
N ASN A 2 1.70 -8.00 9.99
CA ASN A 2 1.16 -7.34 11.17
C ASN A 2 0.13 -6.31 10.69
N GLY A 3 -1.15 -6.70 10.62
CA GLY A 3 -2.18 -5.82 10.09
C GLY A 3 -2.02 -5.53 8.60
N GLY A 4 -1.64 -4.29 8.26
CA GLY A 4 -1.39 -3.83 6.90
C GLY A 4 0.08 -3.89 6.47
N ASP A 5 0.97 -4.36 7.35
CA ASP A 5 2.42 -4.29 7.17
C ASP A 5 3.06 -5.66 7.00
N ILE A 6 3.83 -5.80 5.92
CA ILE A 6 4.41 -7.07 5.51
C ILE A 6 5.89 -6.87 5.20
N CYS A 7 6.73 -7.66 5.89
CA CYS A 7 8.12 -7.87 5.49
C CYS A 7 8.23 -9.22 4.77
N ILE A 8 8.71 -9.22 3.53
CA ILE A 8 8.69 -10.36 2.60
C ILE A 8 10.10 -10.82 2.28
N LEU A 9 10.36 -12.10 2.52
CA LEU A 9 11.50 -12.83 1.98
C LEU A 9 10.99 -14.16 1.43
N ASN A 10 11.17 -14.42 0.14
CA ASN A 10 10.57 -15.55 -0.57
C ASN A 10 11.52 -16.15 -1.62
N ASP A 11 11.41 -17.45 -1.81
CA ASP A 11 12.19 -18.26 -2.78
C ASP A 11 11.37 -18.71 -4.01
N HIS A 12 10.06 -18.44 -4.02
CA HIS A 12 9.14 -18.66 -5.13
C HIS A 12 8.23 -17.43 -5.32
N PRO A 13 7.66 -17.19 -6.52
CA PRO A 13 6.75 -16.07 -6.73
C PRO A 13 5.54 -16.13 -5.78
N ILE A 14 5.19 -14.98 -5.19
CA ILE A 14 4.01 -14.83 -4.34
C ILE A 14 3.14 -13.66 -4.80
N VAL A 15 1.89 -13.66 -4.36
CA VAL A 15 0.92 -12.60 -4.67
C VAL A 15 0.47 -11.93 -3.37
N VAL A 16 0.60 -10.61 -3.31
CA VAL A 16 0.23 -9.78 -2.15
C VAL A 16 -0.98 -8.93 -2.54
N GLY A 17 -2.15 -9.29 -1.99
CA GLY A 17 -3.39 -8.56 -2.25
C GLY A 17 -3.39 -7.16 -1.64
N ILE A 18 -3.95 -6.20 -2.35
CA ILE A 18 -4.18 -4.83 -1.88
C ILE A 18 -5.68 -4.70 -1.59
N TYR A 19 -6.00 -4.43 -0.33
CA TYR A 19 -7.37 -4.20 0.09
C TYR A 19 -7.65 -2.71 0.31
N ALA A 20 -8.54 -2.15 -0.50
CA ALA A 20 -8.94 -0.73 -0.45
C ALA A 20 -10.33 -0.55 0.18
N GLY A 21 -10.69 -1.35 1.18
CA GLY A 21 -11.92 -1.15 1.95
C GLY A 21 -13.20 -1.16 1.10
N SER A 22 -14.00 -0.11 1.26
CA SER A 22 -15.26 0.09 0.51
C SER A 22 -15.06 0.60 -0.92
N SER A 23 -13.82 0.87 -1.34
CA SER A 23 -13.54 1.30 -2.70
C SER A 23 -14.12 0.30 -3.73
N PRO A 24 -14.63 0.80 -4.87
CA PRO A 24 -14.97 -0.07 -6.01
C PRO A 24 -13.73 -0.69 -6.68
N VAL A 25 -12.52 -0.20 -6.38
CA VAL A 25 -11.25 -0.80 -6.84
C VAL A 25 -11.01 -2.07 -6.04
N ARG A 26 -11.06 -3.21 -6.73
CA ARG A 26 -10.97 -4.55 -6.14
C ARG A 26 -10.07 -5.46 -6.94
N ASP A 27 -9.75 -6.61 -6.34
CA ASP A 27 -8.95 -7.67 -6.93
C ASP A 27 -7.58 -7.20 -7.42
N LEU A 28 -6.98 -6.24 -6.72
CA LEU A 28 -5.66 -5.69 -7.03
C LEU A 28 -4.62 -6.40 -6.18
N ALA A 29 -3.49 -6.77 -6.77
CA ALA A 29 -2.38 -7.37 -6.04
C ALA A 29 -1.03 -7.05 -6.67
N PHE A 30 0.03 -7.16 -5.87
CA PHE A 30 1.41 -7.17 -6.33
C PHE A 30 1.89 -8.60 -6.52
N GLU A 31 2.53 -8.88 -7.65
CA GLU A 31 3.29 -10.10 -7.86
C GLU A 31 4.75 -9.89 -7.43
N ILE A 32 5.18 -10.63 -6.42
CA ILE A 32 6.53 -10.51 -5.85
C ILE A 32 7.36 -11.71 -6.30
N GLN A 33 8.37 -11.43 -7.12
CA GLN A 33 9.33 -12.45 -7.58
C GLN A 33 10.24 -12.93 -6.43
N PRO A 34 10.86 -14.11 -6.56
CA PRO A 34 11.86 -14.60 -5.61
C PRO A 34 12.97 -13.59 -5.37
N ARG A 35 13.44 -13.48 -4.12
CA ARG A 35 14.33 -12.39 -3.70
C ARG A 35 15.16 -12.79 -2.51
N LYS A 36 16.39 -12.25 -2.48
CA LYS A 36 17.41 -12.53 -1.44
C LYS A 36 17.48 -11.45 -0.36
N VAL A 37 16.78 -10.33 -0.55
CA VAL A 37 16.73 -9.19 0.36
C VAL A 37 15.26 -8.95 0.75
N PRO A 38 14.95 -8.65 2.02
CA PRO A 38 13.58 -8.37 2.44
C PRO A 38 12.90 -7.24 1.66
N LEU A 39 11.58 -7.32 1.45
CA LEU A 39 10.71 -6.22 0.99
C LEU A 39 9.79 -5.79 2.13
N GLY A 40 9.74 -4.50 2.42
CA GLY A 40 8.61 -3.90 3.12
C GLY A 40 7.50 -3.55 2.14
N ILE A 41 6.28 -3.98 2.47
CA ILE A 41 5.03 -3.49 1.87
C ILE A 41 4.13 -3.11 3.03
N CYS A 42 3.87 -1.82 3.20
CA CYS A 42 3.09 -1.28 4.31
C CYS A 42 1.90 -0.49 3.79
N THR A 43 0.77 -0.58 4.50
CA THR A 43 -0.49 0.01 4.07
C THR A 43 -1.11 0.84 5.18
N SER A 44 -1.37 2.11 4.91
CA SER A 44 -2.25 2.94 5.71
C SER A 44 -3.62 3.04 5.04
N SER A 45 -4.69 3.00 5.82
CA SER A 45 -6.05 3.25 5.34
C SER A 45 -6.77 4.17 6.32
N GLY A 46 -7.55 5.12 5.79
CA GLY A 46 -8.51 5.90 6.59
C GLY A 46 -9.90 5.29 6.62
N THR A 47 -10.14 4.20 5.88
CA THR A 47 -11.45 3.54 5.79
C THR A 47 -11.45 2.11 6.31
N VAL A 48 -10.28 1.56 6.65
CA VAL A 48 -10.09 0.18 7.14
C VAL A 48 -9.16 0.17 8.36
N GLY A 49 -9.60 -0.49 9.44
CA GLY A 49 -8.86 -0.64 10.70
C GLY A 49 -9.21 0.40 11.77
N PRO A 50 -8.80 0.20 13.04
CA PRO A 50 -9.08 1.12 14.15
C PRO A 50 -8.18 2.36 14.17
N SER A 51 -7.12 2.35 13.35
CA SER A 51 -6.10 3.40 13.32
C SER A 51 -6.67 4.73 12.80
N LEU A 52 -6.41 5.80 13.55
CA LEU A 52 -6.83 7.15 13.17
C LEU A 52 -5.99 7.64 11.99
N SER A 53 -6.57 7.66 10.79
CA SER A 53 -6.03 8.40 9.66
C SER A 53 -6.76 9.73 9.50
N PHE A 54 -6.03 10.81 9.23
CA PHE A 54 -6.61 12.13 8.97
C PHE A 54 -6.94 12.35 7.48
N GLY A 55 -6.49 11.44 6.61
CA GLY A 55 -6.67 11.52 5.17
C GLY A 55 -7.85 10.72 4.64
N TRP A 56 -8.06 10.82 3.33
CA TRP A 56 -9.17 10.19 2.60
C TRP A 56 -8.74 8.97 1.78
N ALA A 57 -7.57 8.38 2.09
CA ALA A 57 -7.08 7.21 1.38
C ALA A 57 -7.86 5.95 1.78
N ASP A 58 -8.36 5.21 0.79
CA ASP A 58 -8.88 3.87 1.01
C ASP A 58 -7.75 2.86 1.19
N ALA A 59 -6.65 3.04 0.45
CA ALA A 59 -5.37 2.38 0.67
C ALA A 59 -4.23 3.30 0.22
N ALA A 60 -3.24 3.48 1.08
CA ALA A 60 -1.96 4.11 0.78
C ALA A 60 -0.87 3.09 1.05
N VAL A 61 -0.38 2.46 -0.03
CA VAL A 61 0.60 1.37 0.01
C VAL A 61 1.97 1.90 -0.35
N VAL A 62 2.98 1.60 0.45
CA VAL A 62 4.37 1.98 0.19
C VAL A 62 5.26 0.75 0.19
N VAL A 63 6.21 0.73 -0.73
CA VAL A 63 7.19 -0.33 -0.93
C VAL A 63 8.61 0.22 -0.73
N SER A 64 9.40 -0.46 0.10
CA SER A 64 10.83 -0.16 0.33
C SER A 64 11.55 -1.41 0.84
N GLN A 65 12.88 -1.47 0.75
CA GLN A 65 13.68 -2.48 1.47
C GLN A 65 13.70 -2.29 2.99
N ASP A 66 13.36 -1.09 3.47
CA ASP A 66 13.19 -0.80 4.89
C ASP A 66 11.70 -0.78 5.25
N VAL A 67 11.27 -1.78 6.02
CA VAL A 67 9.88 -1.93 6.46
C VAL A 67 9.44 -0.78 7.36
N MET A 68 10.33 -0.23 8.19
CA MET A 68 10.02 0.88 9.09
C MET A 68 9.83 2.17 8.29
N LEU A 69 10.65 2.37 7.25
CA LEU A 69 10.46 3.49 6.32
C LEU A 69 9.14 3.34 5.54
N SER A 70 8.81 2.12 5.12
CA SER A 70 7.55 1.83 4.41
C SER A 70 6.34 2.20 5.25
N ASP A 71 6.28 1.78 6.51
CA ASP A 71 5.17 2.06 7.43
C ASP A 71 5.01 3.57 7.69
N ALA A 72 6.11 4.24 8.08
CA ALA A 72 6.09 5.68 8.31
C ALA A 72 5.66 6.47 7.06
N ALA A 73 6.11 6.04 5.88
CA ALA A 73 5.72 6.64 4.61
C ALA A 73 4.27 6.34 4.24
N ALA A 74 3.76 5.12 4.49
CA ALA A 74 2.37 4.76 4.24
C ALA A 74 1.43 5.66 5.07
N THR A 75 1.76 5.89 6.35
CA THR A 75 1.03 6.81 7.22
C THR A 75 1.08 8.25 6.69
N ALA A 76 2.26 8.76 6.32
CA ALA A 76 2.41 10.10 5.79
C ALA A 76 1.65 10.30 4.46
N LEU A 77 1.73 9.31 3.57
CA LEU A 77 1.02 9.31 2.30
C LEU A 77 -0.50 9.29 2.51
N GLY A 78 -0.99 8.39 3.38
CA GLY A 78 -2.41 8.30 3.72
C GLY A 78 -2.95 9.65 4.21
N ASN A 79 -2.25 10.31 5.12
CA ASN A 79 -2.63 11.63 5.64
C ASN A 79 -2.55 12.76 4.59
N ALA A 80 -1.69 12.64 3.58
CA ALA A 80 -1.58 13.62 2.50
C ALA A 80 -2.73 13.51 1.48
N VAL A 81 -3.50 12.42 1.47
CA VAL A 81 -4.64 12.25 0.57
C VAL A 81 -5.80 13.13 1.02
N SER A 82 -6.08 14.17 0.22
CA SER A 82 -7.25 15.02 0.39
C SER A 82 -8.50 14.40 -0.23
N ARG A 83 -9.69 14.96 0.08
CA ARG A 83 -10.97 14.45 -0.42
C ARG A 83 -11.14 14.52 -1.94
N ALA A 84 -10.65 15.59 -2.57
CA ALA A 84 -10.91 15.88 -3.99
C ALA A 84 -9.68 16.44 -4.75
N GLY A 85 -8.50 16.46 -4.13
CA GLY A 85 -7.27 16.90 -4.79
C GLY A 85 -6.66 15.82 -5.69
N PRO A 86 -5.70 16.17 -6.55
CA PRO A 86 -5.02 15.20 -7.42
C PRO A 86 -4.13 14.25 -6.62
N LEU A 87 -4.34 12.94 -6.76
CA LEU A 87 -3.60 11.91 -6.01
C LEU A 87 -2.08 11.96 -6.25
N LYS A 88 -1.65 12.39 -7.45
CA LYS A 88 -0.21 12.46 -7.79
C LYS A 88 0.56 13.46 -6.93
N GLU A 89 -0.09 14.52 -6.44
CA GLU A 89 0.57 15.52 -5.60
C GLU A 89 0.85 14.99 -4.19
N CYS A 90 0.08 14.00 -3.73
CA CYS A 90 0.27 13.38 -2.42
C CYS A 90 1.62 12.69 -2.26
N PHE A 91 2.25 12.24 -3.36
CA PHE A 91 3.57 11.60 -3.32
C PHE A 91 4.69 12.54 -2.88
N ALA A 92 4.49 13.86 -2.94
CA ALA A 92 5.45 14.82 -2.40
C ALA A 92 5.69 14.63 -0.88
N ALA A 93 4.71 14.10 -0.14
CA ALA A 93 4.84 13.83 1.29
C ALA A 93 5.87 12.74 1.61
N ILE A 94 6.15 11.87 0.63
CA ILE A 94 7.05 10.73 0.76
C ILE A 94 8.22 10.80 -0.21
N ASP A 95 8.45 11.93 -0.88
CA ASP A 95 9.59 12.05 -1.80
C ASP A 95 10.91 12.15 -1.04
N ARG A 96 11.51 10.99 -0.75
CA ARG A 96 12.77 10.84 -0.05
C ARG A 96 13.52 9.58 -0.49
N PRO A 97 14.84 9.51 -0.24
CA PRO A 97 15.62 8.32 -0.53
C PRO A 97 15.10 7.08 0.21
N GLY A 98 15.27 5.92 -0.40
CA GLY A 98 14.94 4.63 0.19
C GLY A 98 13.52 4.12 -0.09
N ILE A 99 12.63 4.93 -0.65
CA ILE A 99 11.31 4.46 -1.10
C ILE A 99 11.39 3.99 -2.54
N ASP A 100 11.02 2.73 -2.78
CA ASP A 100 11.05 2.09 -4.10
C ASP A 100 9.84 2.55 -4.93
N GLY A 101 8.65 2.53 -4.32
CA GLY A 101 7.42 2.97 -4.97
C GLY A 101 6.23 3.06 -4.03
N ALA A 102 5.13 3.63 -4.53
CA ALA A 102 3.89 3.78 -3.77
C ALA A 102 2.65 3.74 -4.65
N LEU A 103 1.55 3.23 -4.09
CA LEU A 103 0.23 3.16 -4.69
C LEU A 103 -0.80 3.78 -3.76
N VAL A 104 -1.67 4.63 -4.31
CA VAL A 104 -2.81 5.22 -3.58
C VAL A 104 -4.11 4.87 -4.28
N VAL A 105 -5.09 4.46 -3.49
CA VAL A 105 -6.49 4.30 -3.88
C VAL A 105 -7.36 5.27 -3.08
N ARG A 106 -8.24 5.99 -3.79
CA ARG A 106 -9.28 6.84 -3.18
C ARG A 106 -10.54 6.77 -4.05
N GLY A 107 -11.62 6.26 -3.51
CA GLY A 107 -12.84 5.99 -4.27
C GLY A 107 -12.52 5.13 -5.49
N GLY A 108 -12.97 5.54 -6.67
CA GLY A 108 -12.64 4.88 -7.94
C GLY A 108 -11.32 5.28 -8.57
N GLU A 109 -10.51 6.10 -7.90
CA GLU A 109 -9.24 6.62 -8.44
C GLU A 109 -8.04 5.82 -7.92
N THR A 110 -7.02 5.67 -8.75
CA THR A 110 -5.75 5.04 -8.38
C THR A 110 -4.59 5.82 -8.96
N ALA A 111 -3.52 5.99 -8.19
CA ALA A 111 -2.28 6.58 -8.64
C ALA A 111 -1.07 5.75 -8.18
N MET A 112 -0.02 5.74 -9.00
CA MET A 112 1.23 5.03 -8.74
C MET A 112 2.40 6.00 -8.84
N TRP A 113 3.46 5.71 -8.11
CA TRP A 113 4.68 6.50 -8.07
C TRP A 113 5.93 5.61 -8.02
N LYS A 114 6.94 5.99 -8.81
CA LYS A 114 8.21 5.25 -9.00
C LYS A 114 7.98 3.78 -9.37
N ASP A 115 8.84 2.90 -8.89
CA ASP A 115 8.91 1.50 -9.28
C ASP A 115 8.16 0.65 -8.26
N LEU A 116 7.07 0.05 -8.72
CA LEU A 116 6.30 -0.91 -7.94
C LEU A 116 6.49 -2.31 -8.50
N PRO A 117 6.31 -3.36 -7.68
CA PRO A 117 6.16 -4.70 -8.19
C PRO A 117 5.04 -4.77 -9.24
N PRO A 118 5.10 -5.71 -10.20
CA PRO A 118 4.05 -5.88 -11.19
C PRO A 118 2.67 -6.01 -10.55
N LEU A 119 1.71 -5.24 -11.06
CA LEU A 119 0.32 -5.36 -10.66
C LEU A 119 -0.35 -6.49 -11.42
N CYS A 120 -1.07 -7.33 -10.69
CA CYS A 120 -1.90 -8.39 -11.25
C CYS A 120 -3.31 -8.35 -10.64
N ARG A 121 -4.22 -9.13 -11.23
CA ARG A 121 -5.54 -9.34 -10.64
C ARG A 121 -5.54 -10.61 -9.82
N ALA A 122 -5.92 -10.48 -8.55
CA ALA A 122 -6.09 -11.62 -7.66
C ALA A 122 -7.25 -11.36 -6.72
N ARG A 123 -8.10 -12.37 -6.52
CA ARG A 123 -9.24 -12.25 -5.59
C ARG A 123 -8.72 -12.00 -4.17
N VAL A 124 -9.07 -10.85 -3.62
CA VAL A 124 -8.74 -10.48 -2.23
C VAL A 124 -9.97 -10.72 -1.36
N ASP A 125 -10.06 -11.91 -0.75
CA ASP A 125 -11.16 -12.20 0.19
C ASP A 125 -10.95 -11.44 1.50
N ALA A 126 -12.03 -10.80 1.98
CA ALA A 126 -12.00 -9.99 3.19
C ALA A 126 -11.65 -10.77 4.47
N ASP A 127 -11.82 -12.10 4.43
CA ASP A 127 -11.47 -13.02 5.53
C ASP A 127 -9.95 -13.22 5.69
N ARG A 128 -9.17 -12.79 4.69
CA ARG A 128 -7.70 -12.81 4.74
C ARG A 128 -7.10 -11.49 5.24
N ILE A 129 -7.94 -10.56 5.71
CA ILE A 129 -7.51 -9.27 6.22
C ILE A 129 -7.43 -9.35 7.73
N THR A 130 -6.24 -9.06 8.26
CA THR A 130 -6.02 -8.94 9.69
C THR A 130 -6.77 -7.70 10.20
N ARG A 131 -7.76 -7.90 11.09
CA ARG A 131 -8.50 -6.85 11.78
C ARG A 131 -8.17 -6.96 13.27
N GLU A 132 -7.11 -6.29 13.70
CA GLU A 132 -6.85 -6.10 15.13
C GLU A 132 -7.70 -4.95 15.71
#